data_AF-A0A084WJN7-F1
#
_entry.id   AF-A0A084WJN7-F1
#
_cell.length_a   1.000
_cell.length_b   1.000
_cell.length_c   1.000
_cell.angle_alpha   90.00
_cell.angle_beta   90.00
_cell.angle_gamma   90.00
#
_symmetry.space_group_name_H-M   'P 1'
#
loop_
_entity.id
_entity.type
_entity.pdbx_description
1 polymer ?
#
loop_
_entity_poly.entity_id
_entity_poly.type
_entity_poly.pdbx_seq_one_letter_code
_entity_poly.pdbx_strand_id
1 'polypeptide(L)'
;MKLIILTVAISLAVLASGSYVPTTKTEAKYADKEFLFKQKFFFEVLRNIHLPLKYEEYLPYTKTWVADETKYTDFSQVVEFFDFYKTGAFLQKGEIYTIYNEQSLRQTYRLVLVPVQQRRLGHLLQESHLGP
;
A
#
# COMPACT_ATOMS: atom_id res chain seq x y z
N MET A 1 60.54 -6.72 13.22
CA MET A 1 59.91 -5.46 12.73
C MET A 1 59.03 -5.67 11.50
N LYS A 2 59.48 -6.32 10.42
CA LYS A 2 58.67 -6.54 9.19
C LYS A 2 57.31 -7.23 9.41
N LEU A 3 57.25 -8.24 10.28
CA LEU A 3 56.00 -8.98 10.56
C LEU A 3 54.95 -8.15 11.31
N ILE A 4 55.39 -7.24 12.18
CA ILE A 4 54.50 -6.36 12.95
C ILE A 4 53.91 -5.28 12.03
N ILE A 5 54.71 -4.77 11.09
CA ILE A 5 54.23 -3.81 10.09
C ILE A 5 53.19 -4.47 9.17
N LEU A 6 53.38 -5.75 8.83
CA LEU A 6 52.45 -6.50 8.00
C LEU A 6 51.11 -6.73 8.71
N THR A 7 51.11 -7.12 9.99
CA THR A 7 49.88 -7.35 10.75
C THR A 7 49.10 -6.06 10.98
N VAL A 8 49.79 -4.94 11.23
CA VAL A 8 49.17 -3.61 11.35
C VAL A 8 48.59 -3.14 10.00
N ALA A 9 49.28 -3.39 8.89
CA ALA A 9 48.76 -3.03 7.56
C ALA A 9 47.50 -3.82 7.20
N ILE A 10 47.46 -5.12 7.53
CA ILE A 10 46.30 -5.98 7.26
C ILE A 10 45.11 -5.57 8.14
N SER A 11 45.33 -5.27 9.43
CA SER A 11 44.23 -4.84 10.31
C SER A 11 43.63 -3.50 9.90
N LEU A 12 44.46 -2.53 9.48
CA LEU A 12 44.01 -1.25 8.93
C LEU A 12 43.20 -1.42 7.63
N ALA A 13 43.61 -2.32 6.74
CA ALA A 13 42.88 -2.59 5.50
C ALA A 13 41.49 -3.20 5.76
N VAL A 14 41.39 -4.13 6.72
CA VAL A 14 40.11 -4.74 7.12
C VAL A 14 39.18 -3.70 7.77
N LEU A 15 39.70 -2.85 8.66
CA LEU A 15 38.95 -1.75 9.29
C LEU A 15 38.44 -0.74 8.25
N ALA A 16 39.26 -0.36 7.27
CA ALA A 16 38.86 0.56 6.21
C ALA A 16 37.74 -0.04 5.33
N SER A 17 37.82 -1.34 5.00
CA SER A 17 36.79 -2.04 4.22
C SER A 17 35.46 -2.22 4.95
N GLY A 18 35.47 -2.38 6.28
CA GLY A 18 34.25 -2.45 7.11
C GLY A 18 33.58 -1.09 7.35
N SER A 19 34.33 0.01 7.24
CA SER A 19 33.80 1.38 7.34
C SER A 19 33.25 1.95 6.03
N TYR A 20 33.51 1.29 4.90
CA TYR A 20 32.93 1.67 3.62
C TYR A 20 31.49 1.17 3.54
N VAL A 21 30.59 1.91 4.17
CA VAL A 21 29.19 1.90 3.76
C VAL A 21 29.15 2.76 2.50
N PRO A 22 28.87 2.21 1.31
CA PRO A 22 28.55 3.06 0.18
C PRO A 22 27.37 3.91 0.65
N THR A 23 27.61 5.21 0.80
CA THR A 23 26.52 6.15 0.88
C THR A 23 25.92 6.11 -0.52
N THR A 24 25.04 5.15 -0.75
CA THR A 24 23.96 5.33 -1.70
C THR A 24 23.29 6.58 -1.18
N LYS A 25 23.74 7.75 -1.65
CA LYS A 25 22.99 8.97 -1.55
C LYS A 25 21.69 8.61 -2.22
N THR A 26 20.73 8.16 -1.42
CA THR A 26 19.34 8.07 -1.84
C THR A 26 19.08 9.46 -2.37
N GLU A 27 19.03 9.60 -3.70
CA GLU A 27 18.63 10.84 -4.33
C GLU A 27 17.32 11.21 -3.65
N ALA A 28 17.37 12.24 -2.81
CA ALA A 28 16.21 12.65 -2.05
C ALA A 28 15.23 13.21 -3.08
N LYS A 29 14.30 12.37 -3.54
CA LYS A 29 13.27 12.78 -4.46
C LYS A 29 12.26 13.59 -3.66
N TYR A 30 12.39 14.91 -3.75
CA TYR A 30 11.43 15.83 -3.17
C TYR A 30 10.08 15.64 -3.86
N ALA A 31 9.03 15.58 -3.04
CA ALA A 31 7.66 15.42 -3.51
C ALA A 31 6.77 16.48 -2.88
N ASP A 32 5.73 16.86 -3.60
CA ASP A 32 4.79 17.86 -3.13
C ASP A 32 4.06 17.37 -1.87
N LYS A 33 3.64 18.32 -1.05
CA LYS A 33 2.90 18.04 0.19
C LYS A 33 1.68 17.14 -0.07
N GLU A 34 0.93 17.39 -1.14
CA GLU A 34 -0.22 16.56 -1.53
C GLU A 34 0.17 15.12 -1.87
N PHE A 35 1.31 14.92 -2.52
CA PHE A 35 1.83 13.59 -2.83
C PHE A 35 2.22 12.86 -1.55
N LEU A 36 2.92 13.53 -0.65
CA LEU A 36 3.33 12.96 0.64
C LEU A 36 2.12 12.53 1.50
N PHE A 37 1.02 13.29 1.47
CA PHE A 37 -0.22 12.89 2.16
C PHE A 37 -0.81 11.61 1.58
N LYS A 38 -0.93 11.51 0.25
CA LYS A 38 -1.44 10.30 -0.42
C LYS A 38 -0.55 9.10 -0.10
N GLN A 39 0.77 9.29 -0.16
CA GLN A 39 1.74 8.25 0.16
C GLN A 39 1.62 7.79 1.62
N LYS A 40 1.49 8.73 2.57
CA LYS A 40 1.29 8.43 3.98
C LYS A 40 0.02 7.59 4.18
N PHE A 41 -1.10 7.98 3.58
CA PHE A 41 -2.36 7.26 3.65
C PHE A 41 -2.20 5.77 3.26
N PHE A 42 -1.59 5.50 2.09
CA PHE A 42 -1.39 4.11 1.65
C PHE A 42 -0.52 3.31 2.62
N PHE A 43 0.55 3.91 3.14
CA PHE A 43 1.38 3.22 4.12
C PHE A 43 0.65 2.95 5.43
N GLU A 44 -0.22 3.85 5.87
CA GLU A 44 -0.98 3.66 7.11
C GLU A 44 -2.07 2.59 6.98
N VAL A 45 -2.73 2.50 5.83
CA VAL A 45 -3.71 1.44 5.52
C VAL A 45 -3.04 0.08 5.39
N LEU A 46 -1.86 0.02 4.75
CA LEU A 46 -1.08 -1.20 4.61
C LEU A 46 -0.27 -1.55 5.87
N ARG A 47 -0.31 -0.71 6.90
CA ARG A 47 0.40 -0.97 8.16
C ARG A 47 -0.39 -1.98 8.98
N ASN A 48 0.28 -3.07 9.37
CA ASN A 48 -0.32 -4.15 10.16
C ASN A 48 -1.56 -4.77 9.48
N ILE A 49 -1.45 -5.19 8.22
CA ILE A 49 -2.54 -5.80 7.45
C ILE A 49 -3.27 -6.98 8.13
N HIS A 50 -2.65 -7.61 9.12
CA HIS A 50 -3.23 -8.71 9.90
C HIS A 50 -4.11 -8.24 11.06
N LEU A 51 -4.11 -6.94 11.40
CA LEU A 51 -4.93 -6.34 12.44
C LEU A 51 -5.97 -5.39 11.82
N PRO A 52 -7.10 -5.13 12.50
CA PRO A 52 -8.02 -4.08 12.10
C PRO A 52 -7.34 -2.72 12.02
N LEU A 53 -7.81 -1.87 11.10
CA LEU A 53 -7.32 -0.50 10.95
C LEU A 53 -7.47 0.26 12.26
N LYS A 54 -6.35 0.77 12.80
CA LYS A 54 -6.31 1.45 14.10
C LYS A 54 -6.60 2.95 14.03
N TYR A 55 -6.54 3.53 12.84
CA TYR A 55 -6.65 4.97 12.65
C TYR A 55 -8.12 5.37 12.54
N GLU A 56 -8.63 6.01 13.59
CA GLU A 56 -10.01 6.47 13.66
C GLU A 56 -10.38 7.45 12.54
N GLU A 57 -9.42 8.27 12.10
CA GLU A 57 -9.58 9.19 10.97
C GLU A 57 -10.06 8.49 9.69
N TYR A 58 -9.68 7.23 9.48
CA TYR A 58 -10.02 6.48 8.28
C TYR A 58 -11.26 5.60 8.43
N LEU A 59 -11.72 5.33 9.66
CA LEU A 59 -12.88 4.47 9.90
C LEU A 59 -14.17 4.99 9.25
N PRO A 60 -14.48 6.31 9.20
CA PRO A 60 -15.63 6.82 8.47
C PRO A 60 -15.67 6.38 7.00
N TYR A 61 -14.52 6.36 6.32
CA TYR A 61 -14.43 5.97 4.90
C TYR A 61 -14.63 4.46 4.66
N THR A 62 -14.62 3.64 5.72
CA THR A 62 -14.88 2.20 5.61
C THR A 62 -16.35 1.84 5.73
N LYS A 63 -17.20 2.76 6.23
CA LYS A 63 -18.60 2.48 6.56
C LYS A 63 -19.55 2.71 5.41
N THR A 64 -19.22 3.64 4.52
CA THR A 64 -20.06 4.02 3.39
C THR A 64 -19.27 3.89 2.10
N TRP A 65 -19.90 3.28 1.10
CA TRP A 65 -19.36 3.25 -0.24
C TRP A 65 -19.99 4.37 -1.07
N VAL A 66 -19.28 4.83 -2.09
CA VAL A 66 -19.77 5.92 -2.95
C VAL A 66 -20.62 5.36 -4.08
N ALA A 67 -21.93 5.57 -4.00
CA ALA A 67 -22.91 5.09 -5.00
C ALA A 67 -23.10 5.99 -6.21
N ASP A 68 -22.25 7.01 -6.34
CA ASP A 68 -22.33 8.00 -7.40
C ASP A 68 -21.65 7.49 -8.68
N GLU A 69 -22.46 7.17 -9.69
CA GLU A 69 -22.03 6.71 -11.03
C GLU A 69 -21.05 7.68 -11.69
N THR A 70 -21.17 8.99 -11.45
CA THR A 70 -20.31 9.99 -12.10
C THR A 70 -18.84 9.87 -11.70
N LYS A 71 -18.55 9.21 -10.57
CA LYS A 71 -17.19 8.97 -10.06
C LYS A 71 -16.52 7.75 -10.72
N TYR A 72 -17.26 6.97 -11.50
CA TYR A 72 -16.78 5.75 -12.14
C TYR A 72 -16.77 5.86 -13.67
N THR A 73 -15.85 5.16 -14.31
CA THR A 73 -15.79 5.02 -15.77
C THR A 73 -16.84 4.01 -16.24
N ASP A 74 -16.94 2.88 -15.54
CA ASP A 74 -18.01 1.89 -15.72
C ASP A 74 -18.62 1.51 -14.37
N PHE A 75 -19.82 2.02 -14.11
CA PHE A 75 -20.53 1.78 -12.85
C PHE A 75 -21.21 0.40 -12.81
N SER A 76 -21.50 -0.20 -13.97
CA SER A 76 -22.16 -1.52 -14.02
C SER A 76 -21.32 -2.60 -13.32
N GLN A 77 -20.00 -2.55 -13.53
CA GLN A 77 -19.05 -3.49 -12.92
C GLN A 77 -18.92 -3.28 -11.40
N VAL A 78 -19.12 -2.04 -10.93
CA VAL A 78 -19.12 -1.72 -9.50
C VAL A 78 -20.38 -2.26 -8.82
N VAL A 79 -21.54 -2.13 -9.47
CA VAL A 79 -22.80 -2.71 -8.98
C VAL A 79 -22.69 -4.24 -8.90
N GLU A 80 -22.18 -4.90 -9.94
CA GLU A 80 -21.99 -6.36 -9.94
C GLU A 80 -21.07 -6.81 -8.79
N PHE A 81 -20.00 -6.05 -8.51
CA PHE A 81 -19.14 -6.31 -7.36
C PHE A 81 -19.91 -6.25 -6.04
N PHE A 82 -20.71 -5.20 -5.82
CA PHE A 82 -21.44 -5.04 -4.56
C PHE A 82 -22.55 -6.08 -4.38
N ASP A 83 -23.23 -6.46 -5.47
CA ASP A 83 -24.23 -7.52 -5.40
C ASP A 83 -23.58 -8.86 -5.09
N PHE A 84 -22.41 -9.15 -5.67
CA PHE A 84 -21.61 -10.31 -5.28
C PHE A 84 -21.10 -10.23 -3.84
N TYR A 85 -20.65 -9.06 -3.38
CA TYR A 85 -20.19 -8.85 -2.00
C TYR A 85 -21.30 -9.15 -0.97
N LYS A 86 -22.53 -8.72 -1.25
CA LYS A 86 -23.70 -9.00 -0.39
C LYS A 86 -24.03 -10.49 -0.26
N THR A 87 -23.63 -11.33 -1.21
CA THR A 87 -23.86 -12.78 -1.11
C THR A 87 -23.03 -13.45 -0.01
N GLY A 88 -22.00 -12.77 0.51
CA GLY A 88 -21.09 -13.35 1.50
C GLY A 88 -20.15 -14.41 0.93
N ALA A 89 -20.09 -14.57 -0.39
CA ALA A 89 -19.25 -15.55 -1.07
C ALA A 89 -17.74 -15.20 -1.11
N PHE A 90 -17.33 -14.11 -0.45
CA PHE A 90 -15.92 -13.75 -0.29
C PHE A 90 -15.24 -14.64 0.75
N LEU A 91 -13.93 -14.85 0.54
CA LEU A 91 -13.10 -15.59 1.48
C LEU A 91 -13.14 -14.94 2.88
N GLN A 92 -13.26 -15.75 3.92
CA GLN A 92 -13.35 -15.24 5.29
C GLN A 92 -11.98 -14.76 5.78
N LYS A 93 -12.00 -13.84 6.75
CA LYS A 93 -10.77 -13.33 7.37
C LYS A 93 -10.06 -14.48 8.10
N GLY A 94 -8.78 -14.70 7.79
CA GLY A 94 -7.96 -15.74 8.40
C GLY A 94 -7.83 -17.02 7.56
N GLU A 95 -8.59 -17.15 6.47
CA GLU A 95 -8.42 -18.25 5.52
C GLU A 95 -7.22 -18.02 4.59
N ILE A 96 -6.66 -19.11 4.06
CA ILE A 96 -5.53 -19.06 3.13
C ILE A 96 -6.03 -18.62 1.76
N TYR A 97 -5.55 -17.47 1.30
CA TYR A 97 -5.79 -16.98 -0.05
C TYR A 97 -4.72 -17.51 -1.02
N THR A 98 -5.14 -17.97 -2.21
CA THR A 98 -4.23 -18.34 -3.29
C THR A 98 -4.79 -17.96 -4.66
N ILE A 99 -3.96 -17.35 -5.51
CA ILE A 99 -4.35 -16.96 -6.87
C ILE A 99 -4.63 -18.18 -7.78
N TYR A 100 -4.15 -19.36 -7.39
CA TYR A 100 -4.31 -20.60 -8.15
C TYR A 100 -5.67 -21.28 -7.95
N ASN A 101 -6.45 -20.83 -6.96
CA ASN A 101 -7.84 -21.24 -6.80
C ASN A 101 -8.71 -20.33 -7.68
N GLU A 102 -9.53 -20.92 -8.55
CA GLU A 102 -10.39 -20.18 -9.48
C GLU A 102 -11.35 -19.22 -8.77
N GLN A 103 -11.89 -19.62 -7.62
CA GLN A 103 -12.79 -18.79 -6.82
C GLN A 103 -12.07 -17.57 -6.26
N SER A 104 -10.87 -17.77 -5.70
CA SER A 104 -10.03 -16.70 -5.17
C SER A 104 -9.55 -15.75 -6.28
N LEU A 105 -9.19 -16.28 -7.45
CA LEU A 105 -8.83 -15.49 -8.62
C LEU A 105 -10.00 -14.60 -9.07
N ARG A 106 -11.21 -15.17 -9.17
CA ARG A 106 -12.41 -14.44 -9.57
C ARG A 106 -12.78 -13.34 -8.57
N GLN A 107 -12.67 -13.62 -7.27
CA GLN A 107 -12.84 -12.63 -6.21
C GLN A 107 -11.83 -11.48 -6.36
N THR A 108 -10.57 -11.80 -6.61
CA THR A 108 -9.50 -10.79 -6.80
C THR A 108 -9.72 -9.94 -8.03
N TYR A 109 -10.13 -10.54 -9.15
CA TYR A 109 -10.46 -9.78 -10.35
C TYR A 109 -11.54 -8.74 -10.07
N ARG A 110 -12.64 -9.16 -9.41
CA ARG A 110 -13.74 -8.26 -9.04
C ARG A 110 -13.30 -7.18 -8.05
N LEU A 111 -12.46 -7.51 -7.08
CA LEU A 111 -11.96 -6.57 -6.08
C LEU A 111 -11.02 -5.51 -6.67
N VAL A 112 -10.10 -5.91 -7.55
CA VAL A 112 -9.14 -5.00 -8.21
C VAL A 112 -9.84 -4.07 -9.20
N LEU A 113 -10.96 -4.52 -9.77
CA LEU A 113 -11.64 -3.77 -10.81
C LEU A 113 -12.35 -2.52 -10.27
N VAL A 114 -12.92 -2.57 -9.07
CA VAL A 114 -13.58 -1.43 -8.42
C VAL A 114 -12.69 -0.17 -8.33
N PRO A 115 -11.47 -0.21 -7.76
CA PRO A 115 -10.60 0.96 -7.72
C PRO A 115 -10.08 1.38 -9.10
N VAL A 116 -9.95 0.45 -10.06
CA VAL A 116 -9.56 0.78 -11.44
C VAL A 116 -10.65 1.58 -12.16
N GLN A 117 -11.92 1.32 -11.87
CA GLN A 117 -13.02 2.06 -12.46
C GLN A 117 -13.16 3.49 -11.91
N GLN A 118 -12.48 3.87 -10.83
CA GLN A 118 -12.58 5.21 -10.27
C GLN A 118 -11.84 6.24 -11.14
N ARG A 119 -12.54 7.28 -11.61
CA ARG A 119 -11.96 8.30 -12.52
C ARG A 119 -10.88 9.17 -11.85
N ARG A 120 -10.96 9.38 -10.54
CA ARG A 120 -9.96 10.13 -9.76
C ARG A 120 -9.77 9.51 -8.38
N LEU A 121 -8.62 8.89 -8.16
CA LEU A 121 -8.16 8.46 -6.83
C LEU A 121 -8.10 9.63 -5.81
N GLY A 122 -7.92 10.86 -6.29
CA GLY A 122 -7.84 12.05 -5.45
C GLY A 122 -9.14 12.46 -4.76
N HIS A 123 -10.32 12.09 -5.29
CA HIS A 123 -11.59 12.53 -4.70
C HIS A 123 -11.89 11.88 -3.34
N LEU A 124 -11.40 10.65 -3.11
CA LEU A 124 -11.58 9.95 -1.82
C LEU A 124 -10.79 10.58 -0.67
N LEU A 125 -9.69 11.31 -0.98
CA LEU A 125 -8.81 11.95 0.01
C LEU A 125 -8.96 13.47 0.07
N GLN A 126 -9.77 14.07 -0.81
CA GLN A 126 -9.98 15.52 -0.84
C GLN A 126 -11.36 15.90 -0.31
N GLU A 127 -12.38 15.04 -0.49
CA GLU A 127 -13.66 15.15 0.23
C GLU A 127 -13.51 14.81 1.73
N SER A 128 -12.39 14.21 2.16
CA SER A 128 -12.06 13.95 3.58
C SER A 128 -11.57 15.16 4.36
N HIS A 129 -11.08 16.20 3.67
CA HIS A 129 -10.66 17.47 4.28
C HIS A 129 -11.69 18.59 4.09
N LEU A 130 -12.71 18.33 3.28
CA LEU A 130 -13.88 19.19 3.10
C LEU A 130 -15.12 18.37 3.50
N GLY A 131 -15.24 18.08 4.80
CA GLY A 131 -16.58 17.99 5.38
C GLY A 131 -17.26 19.36 5.29
N PRO A 132 -18.60 19.45 5.42
CA PRO A 132 -19.28 20.73 5.58
C PRO A 132 -18.66 21.58 6.69
#